data_AF-A0A2G9SJ44-F1
#
_entry.id   AF-A0A2G9SJ44-F1
#
_cell.length_a   1.000
_cell.length_b   1.000
_cell.length_c   1.000
_cell.angle_alpha   90.00
_cell.angle_beta   90.00
_cell.angle_gamma   90.00
#
_symmetry.space_group_name_H-M   'P 1'
#
loop_
_entity.id
_entity.type
_entity.pdbx_description
1 polymer ?
#
loop_
_entity_poly.entity_id
_entity_poly.type
_entity_poly.pdbx_seq_one_letter_code
_entity_poly.pdbx_strand_id
1 'polypeptide(L)'
;MGQQSSHQEEPLPKYTSFSDNIYIKDLDQLPDEVLLLILSYVPARDLDYCRCVSRRWKCLVDSPTIWRIKCQRMNRRDVLHVADMCQNTPWKRLYMAKPFSRNLVLNPCGSGGPFVNYAVMGRNGRIFCGKDISTTKLLQHWDIKNGGDGWAVERSRVALEDGESPTCFVTSYGWCEKQQIIDLVKEGLWEHFLDVHQPPICISDWYGGRHDCGCVYSLKVQLLAVDKIAVLQEFAITPDPIPQWNDEKYTQVSHEFRGYGPGVRYVKFMHKGKDSQFWKGRYGARITNSSVIIKTSFKKFLLKLNQPNPYIKAQNYDYKKMLNPNYNSFSNNKDKLH
;
A
#
# COMPACT_ATOMS: atom_id res chain seq x y z
N MET A 1 -88.57 -24.72 29.99
CA MET A 1 -87.96 -25.81 29.19
C MET A 1 -88.11 -25.46 27.72
N GLY A 2 -87.11 -25.27 26.87
CA GLY A 2 -85.66 -25.08 26.98
C GLY A 2 -85.25 -24.15 25.82
N GLN A 3 -84.28 -23.27 26.06
CA GLN A 3 -83.80 -22.26 25.12
C GLN A 3 -82.96 -22.89 24.00
N GLN A 4 -83.22 -22.53 22.74
CA GLN A 4 -82.34 -22.80 21.60
C GLN A 4 -81.21 -21.77 21.55
N SER A 5 -79.97 -22.25 21.56
CA SER A 5 -78.75 -21.47 21.37
C SER A 5 -78.57 -21.17 19.87
N SER A 6 -78.61 -19.90 19.49
CA SER A 6 -78.14 -19.43 18.18
C SER A 6 -76.65 -19.11 18.28
N HIS A 7 -75.79 -19.98 17.75
CA HIS A 7 -74.37 -19.67 17.59
C HIS A 7 -74.21 -18.59 16.51
N GLN A 8 -73.73 -17.42 16.91
CA GLN A 8 -73.17 -16.42 16.01
C GLN A 8 -71.75 -16.85 15.64
N GLU A 9 -71.50 -17.11 14.35
CA GLU A 9 -70.13 -17.13 13.81
C GLU A 9 -69.71 -15.68 13.55
N GLU A 10 -68.76 -15.17 14.34
CA GLU A 10 -68.05 -13.93 14.04
C GLU A 10 -67.19 -14.10 12.77
N PRO A 11 -67.21 -13.14 11.82
CA PRO A 11 -66.33 -13.21 10.66
C PRO A 11 -64.88 -12.92 11.08
N LEU A 12 -63.99 -13.85 10.73
CA LEU A 12 -62.53 -13.69 10.85
C LEU A 12 -62.04 -12.36 10.26
N PRO A 13 -61.08 -11.67 10.90
CA PRO A 13 -60.57 -10.41 10.41
C PRO A 13 -59.91 -10.62 9.04
N LYS A 14 -60.33 -9.82 8.05
CA LYS A 14 -59.70 -9.76 6.73
C LYS A 14 -58.24 -9.36 6.94
N TYR A 15 -57.32 -10.31 6.73
CA TYR A 15 -55.90 -10.01 6.59
C TYR A 15 -55.75 -9.03 5.42
N THR A 16 -55.56 -7.75 5.74
CA THR A 16 -55.06 -6.78 4.79
C THR A 16 -53.66 -7.21 4.41
N SER A 17 -53.47 -7.61 3.14
CA SER A 17 -52.16 -7.90 2.60
C SER A 17 -51.28 -6.67 2.79
N PHE A 18 -50.27 -6.78 3.64
CA PHE A 18 -49.13 -5.88 3.63
C PHE A 18 -48.35 -6.14 2.33
N SER A 19 -48.79 -5.49 1.26
CA SER A 19 -48.07 -5.42 -0.01
C SER A 19 -47.38 -4.07 -0.12
N ASP A 20 -46.63 -3.68 0.91
CA ASP A 20 -45.73 -2.52 0.85
C ASP A 20 -44.39 -2.93 0.24
N ASN A 21 -44.42 -3.48 -0.97
CA ASN A 21 -43.25 -3.37 -1.84
C ASN A 21 -43.23 -1.92 -2.32
N ILE A 22 -42.57 -1.04 -1.54
CA ILE A 22 -42.29 0.34 -1.95
C ILE A 22 -41.35 0.27 -3.15
N TYR A 23 -41.92 0.22 -4.35
CA TYR A 23 -41.19 0.45 -5.58
C TYR A 23 -40.78 1.92 -5.57
N ILE A 24 -39.53 2.20 -5.19
CA ILE A 24 -38.91 3.51 -5.37
C ILE A 24 -38.77 3.71 -6.89
N LYS A 25 -39.83 4.23 -7.52
CA LYS A 25 -39.83 4.56 -8.95
C LYS A 25 -39.06 5.84 -9.24
N ASP A 26 -38.82 6.65 -8.21
CA ASP A 26 -38.21 7.95 -8.33
C ASP A 26 -37.11 8.14 -7.28
N LEU A 27 -35.86 8.15 -7.75
CA LEU A 27 -34.68 8.38 -6.91
C LEU A 27 -34.63 9.81 -6.38
N ASP A 28 -35.36 10.76 -7.00
CA ASP A 28 -35.37 12.16 -6.58
C ASP A 28 -36.15 12.38 -5.28
N GLN A 29 -36.96 11.41 -4.84
CA GLN A 29 -37.67 11.48 -3.55
C GLN A 29 -36.87 10.95 -2.36
N LEU A 30 -35.74 10.27 -2.62
CA LEU A 30 -34.90 9.76 -1.54
C LEU A 30 -34.23 10.90 -0.76
N PRO A 31 -33.96 10.75 0.55
CA PRO A 31 -33.10 11.66 1.29
C PRO A 31 -31.67 11.69 0.74
N ASP A 32 -30.96 12.80 0.95
CA ASP A 32 -29.58 12.98 0.47
C ASP A 32 -28.63 11.91 1.02
N GLU A 33 -28.83 11.45 2.25
CA GLU A 33 -28.01 10.43 2.91
C GLU A 33 -28.11 9.08 2.18
N VAL A 34 -29.32 8.70 1.78
CA VAL A 34 -29.57 7.45 1.05
C VAL A 34 -29.01 7.57 -0.36
N LEU A 35 -29.21 8.71 -1.02
CA LEU A 35 -28.67 8.95 -2.36
C LEU A 35 -27.14 8.96 -2.36
N LEU A 36 -26.50 9.56 -1.35
CA LEU A 36 -25.05 9.50 -1.14
C LEU A 36 -24.57 8.06 -0.94
N LEU A 37 -25.30 7.25 -0.18
CA LEU A 37 -24.97 5.83 0.00
C LEU A 37 -25.04 5.08 -1.33
N ILE A 38 -26.09 5.27 -2.13
CA ILE A 38 -26.23 4.67 -3.47
C ILE A 38 -25.07 5.10 -4.37
N LEU A 39 -24.83 6.41 -4.48
CA LEU A 39 -23.72 6.98 -5.25
C LEU A 39 -22.35 6.49 -4.75
N SER A 40 -22.23 6.12 -3.47
CA SER A 40 -20.99 5.56 -2.93
C SER A 40 -20.61 4.22 -3.57
N TYR A 41 -21.55 3.46 -4.14
CA TYR A 41 -21.30 2.21 -4.86
C TYR A 41 -20.88 2.41 -6.32
N VAL A 42 -21.21 3.55 -6.93
CA VAL A 42 -20.79 3.88 -8.30
C VAL A 42 -19.25 3.99 -8.37
N PRO A 43 -18.58 3.39 -9.37
CA PRO A 43 -17.13 3.54 -9.53
C PRO A 43 -16.73 5.01 -9.61
N ALA A 44 -15.60 5.35 -9.02
CA ALA A 44 -15.20 6.74 -8.87
C ALA A 44 -14.95 7.47 -10.20
N ARG A 45 -14.63 6.73 -11.26
CA ARG A 45 -14.47 7.25 -12.62
C ARG A 45 -15.81 7.63 -13.27
N ASP A 46 -16.90 7.00 -12.83
CA ASP A 46 -18.22 7.17 -13.43
C ASP A 46 -19.06 8.21 -12.69
N LEU A 47 -18.62 8.63 -11.49
CA LEU A 47 -19.28 9.69 -10.73
C LEU A 47 -19.35 11.02 -11.47
N ASP A 48 -18.45 11.29 -12.42
CA ASP A 48 -18.54 12.51 -13.22
C ASP A 48 -19.77 12.51 -14.14
N TYR A 49 -20.21 11.34 -14.63
CA TYR A 49 -21.47 11.23 -15.38
C TYR A 49 -22.69 11.46 -14.49
N CYS A 50 -22.63 11.02 -13.22
CA CYS A 50 -23.68 11.27 -12.24
C CYS A 50 -23.92 12.78 -11.99
N ARG A 51 -22.93 13.65 -12.23
CA ARG A 51 -23.07 15.11 -12.09
C ARG A 51 -24.00 15.72 -13.15
N CYS A 52 -24.17 15.04 -14.29
CA CYS A 52 -25.01 15.52 -15.39
C CYS A 52 -26.49 15.17 -15.21
N VAL A 53 -26.84 14.33 -14.23
CA VAL A 53 -28.22 13.87 -13.99
C VAL A 53 -29.10 15.01 -13.50
N SER A 54 -28.67 15.74 -12.46
CA SER A 54 -29.39 16.90 -11.93
C SER A 54 -28.48 17.80 -11.10
N ARG A 55 -28.93 19.03 -10.80
CA ARG A 55 -28.21 19.94 -9.90
C ARG A 55 -27.95 19.33 -8.52
N ARG A 56 -28.94 18.57 -8.02
CA ARG A 56 -28.85 17.88 -6.72
C ARG A 56 -27.74 16.82 -6.74
N TRP A 57 -27.72 15.95 -7.75
CA TRP A 57 -26.69 14.93 -7.89
C TRP A 57 -25.30 15.54 -8.03
N LYS A 58 -25.17 16.64 -8.80
CA LYS A 58 -23.93 17.40 -8.89
C LYS A 58 -23.44 17.87 -7.52
N CYS A 59 -24.30 18.48 -6.69
CA CYS A 59 -23.93 18.92 -5.35
C CYS A 59 -23.46 17.75 -4.46
N LEU A 60 -24.13 16.59 -4.53
CA LEU A 60 -23.75 15.42 -3.74
C LEU A 60 -22.43 14.78 -4.20
N VAL A 61 -22.17 14.72 -5.50
CA VAL A 61 -20.90 14.20 -6.05
C VAL A 61 -19.73 15.13 -5.76
N ASP A 62 -19.96 16.45 -5.80
CA ASP A 62 -18.94 17.45 -5.49
C ASP A 62 -18.68 17.55 -3.97
N SER A 63 -19.58 17.03 -3.12
CA SER A 63 -19.44 17.00 -1.66
C SER A 63 -18.30 16.07 -1.19
N PRO A 64 -17.53 16.44 -0.14
CA PRO A 64 -16.55 15.54 0.47
C PRO A 64 -17.18 14.27 1.07
N THR A 65 -18.48 14.31 1.42
CA THR A 65 -19.19 13.24 2.12
C THR A 65 -19.22 11.94 1.31
N ILE A 66 -19.42 12.00 -0.01
CA ILE A 66 -19.43 10.79 -0.85
C ILE A 66 -18.09 10.04 -0.81
N TRP A 67 -16.99 10.80 -0.81
CA TRP A 67 -15.63 10.26 -0.76
C TRP A 67 -15.30 9.70 0.62
N ARG A 68 -15.79 10.35 1.69
CA ARG A 68 -15.74 9.82 3.06
C ARG A 68 -16.47 8.48 3.17
N ILE A 69 -17.73 8.40 2.69
CA ILE A 69 -18.53 7.16 2.73
C ILE A 69 -17.84 6.05 1.93
N LYS A 70 -17.30 6.38 0.73
CA LYS A 70 -16.50 5.44 -0.07
C LYS A 70 -15.29 4.90 0.72
N CYS A 71 -14.52 5.77 1.39
CA CYS A 71 -13.39 5.36 2.23
C CYS A 71 -13.83 4.47 3.41
N GLN A 72 -14.93 4.81 4.08
CA GLN A 72 -15.49 4.01 5.18
C GLN A 72 -15.92 2.61 4.71
N ARG A 73 -16.66 2.54 3.61
CA ARG A 73 -17.12 1.28 3.00
C ARG A 73 -15.97 0.37 2.58
N MET A 74 -14.89 0.96 2.07
CA MET A 74 -13.68 0.23 1.68
C MET A 74 -12.74 -0.06 2.85
N ASN A 75 -13.13 0.28 4.09
CA ASN A 75 -12.32 0.12 5.29
C ASN A 75 -10.90 0.71 5.11
N ARG A 76 -10.81 1.90 4.49
CA ARG A 76 -9.55 2.64 4.28
C ARG A 76 -9.07 3.27 5.58
N ARG A 77 -8.62 2.43 6.52
CA ARG A 77 -8.16 2.83 7.86
C ARG A 77 -7.04 3.86 7.82
N ASP A 78 -6.18 3.79 6.81
CA ASP A 78 -5.13 4.77 6.55
C ASP A 78 -5.71 6.18 6.38
N VAL A 79 -6.73 6.34 5.53
CA VAL A 79 -7.38 7.62 5.26
C VAL A 79 -8.24 8.08 6.44
N LEU A 80 -9.00 7.16 7.05
CA LEU A 80 -9.87 7.47 8.19
C LEU A 80 -9.06 7.97 9.39
N HIS A 81 -7.92 7.34 9.67
CA HIS A 81 -7.04 7.78 10.74
C HIS A 81 -6.53 9.21 10.50
N VAL A 82 -6.11 9.51 9.27
CA VAL A 82 -5.68 10.86 8.88
C VAL A 82 -6.82 11.87 9.03
N ALA A 83 -8.04 11.47 8.69
CA ALA A 83 -9.20 12.33 8.82
C ALA A 83 -9.55 12.68 10.28
N ASP A 84 -9.35 11.75 11.22
CA ASP A 84 -9.55 12.02 12.65
C ASP A 84 -8.55 13.07 13.19
N MET A 85 -7.42 13.25 12.52
CA MET A 85 -6.40 14.24 12.90
C MET A 85 -6.57 15.58 12.19
N CYS A 86 -7.24 15.61 11.03
CA CYS A 86 -7.29 16.77 10.14
C CYS A 86 -8.73 17.23 9.89
N GLN A 87 -9.07 18.46 10.30
CA GLN A 87 -10.42 19.02 10.09
C GLN A 87 -10.78 19.15 8.61
N ASN A 88 -9.83 19.55 7.75
CA ASN A 88 -10.05 19.81 6.32
C ASN A 88 -9.44 18.71 5.43
N THR A 89 -9.87 17.47 5.63
CA THR A 89 -9.32 16.32 4.91
C THR A 89 -9.73 16.33 3.42
N PRO A 90 -8.77 16.28 2.47
CA PRO A 90 -9.08 16.27 1.05
C PRO A 90 -9.50 14.87 0.58
N TRP A 91 -10.73 14.45 0.94
CA TRP A 91 -11.23 13.08 0.77
C TRP A 91 -11.10 12.53 -0.65
N LYS A 92 -11.52 13.29 -1.68
CA LYS A 92 -11.41 12.87 -3.09
C LYS A 92 -9.95 12.60 -3.48
N ARG A 93 -9.03 13.48 -3.08
CA ARG A 93 -7.60 13.34 -3.36
C ARG A 93 -7.03 12.07 -2.73
N LEU A 94 -7.28 11.86 -1.44
CA LEU A 94 -6.78 10.67 -0.72
C LEU A 94 -7.37 9.36 -1.24
N TYR A 95 -8.65 9.38 -1.60
CA TYR A 95 -9.32 8.23 -2.20
C TYR A 95 -8.65 7.83 -3.52
N MET A 96 -8.41 8.80 -4.41
CA MET A 96 -7.86 8.55 -5.74
C MET A 96 -6.37 8.21 -5.71
N ALA A 97 -5.56 9.00 -5.00
CA ALA A 97 -4.12 8.92 -5.05
C ALA A 97 -3.51 7.83 -4.15
N LYS A 98 -4.27 7.40 -3.12
CA LYS A 98 -3.85 6.37 -2.16
C LYS A 98 -2.41 6.58 -1.66
N PRO A 99 -2.06 7.74 -1.07
CA PRO A 99 -0.68 8.13 -0.80
C PRO A 99 0.01 7.31 0.30
N PHE A 100 -0.75 6.57 1.11
CA PHE A 100 -0.26 5.92 2.32
C PHE A 100 0.05 4.44 2.10
N SER A 101 1.01 3.92 2.86
CA SER A 101 1.33 2.48 2.95
C SER A 101 1.61 1.80 1.60
N ARG A 102 2.10 2.55 0.61
CA ARG A 102 2.61 2.02 -0.65
C ARG A 102 4.00 2.57 -0.94
N ASN A 103 4.77 1.85 -1.76
CA ASN A 103 6.06 2.32 -2.23
C ASN A 103 5.88 3.46 -3.25
N LEU A 104 6.57 4.58 -3.02
CA LEU A 104 6.61 5.74 -3.91
C LEU A 104 7.82 5.71 -4.87
N VAL A 105 8.77 4.80 -4.66
CA VAL A 105 9.88 4.57 -5.60
C VAL A 105 9.36 3.80 -6.80
N LEU A 106 9.56 4.33 -8.00
CA LEU A 106 9.23 3.63 -9.24
C LEU A 106 10.36 2.67 -9.61
N ASN A 107 10.01 1.52 -10.19
CA ASN A 107 10.98 0.50 -10.62
C ASN A 107 12.07 0.18 -9.56
N PRO A 108 11.69 -0.28 -8.36
CA PRO A 108 12.64 -0.49 -7.26
C PRO A 108 13.59 -1.68 -7.47
N CYS A 109 13.28 -2.58 -8.42
CA CYS A 109 14.01 -3.85 -8.60
C CYS A 109 14.58 -4.06 -10.01
N GLY A 110 14.37 -3.12 -10.96
CA GLY A 110 14.81 -3.29 -12.35
C GLY A 110 13.84 -4.10 -13.22
N SER A 111 12.60 -4.30 -12.75
CA SER A 111 11.57 -5.15 -13.33
C SER A 111 10.67 -4.40 -14.31
N GLY A 112 11.27 -3.77 -15.31
CA GLY A 112 10.58 -3.13 -16.43
C GLY A 112 9.86 -4.12 -17.37
N GLY A 113 8.82 -4.80 -16.86
CA GLY A 113 7.82 -5.54 -17.65
C GLY A 113 7.96 -7.07 -17.67
N PRO A 114 6.97 -7.78 -18.26
CA PRO A 114 6.86 -9.26 -18.30
C PRO A 114 8.02 -9.98 -19.02
N PHE A 115 9.01 -9.24 -19.51
CA PHE A 115 10.15 -9.72 -20.29
C PHE A 115 11.26 -10.37 -19.46
N VAL A 116 11.27 -10.20 -18.13
CA VAL A 116 12.28 -10.85 -17.27
C VAL A 116 12.13 -12.39 -17.26
N ASN A 117 10.93 -12.88 -17.55
CA ASN A 117 10.65 -14.31 -17.70
C ASN A 117 11.08 -14.88 -19.07
N TYR A 118 11.27 -14.02 -20.07
CA TYR A 118 11.64 -14.42 -21.44
C TYR A 118 13.09 -14.11 -21.80
N ALA A 119 13.86 -13.49 -20.90
CA ALA A 119 15.26 -13.24 -21.16
C ALA A 119 16.02 -14.57 -21.25
N VAL A 120 16.61 -14.83 -22.43
CA VAL A 120 17.38 -16.03 -22.74
C VAL A 120 18.50 -16.18 -21.70
N MET A 121 18.44 -17.28 -20.95
CA MET A 121 19.46 -17.66 -20.00
C MET A 121 20.80 -17.81 -20.74
N GLY A 122 21.73 -16.90 -20.50
CA GLY A 122 23.12 -17.21 -20.83
C GLY A 122 23.63 -18.31 -19.90
N ARG A 123 24.62 -19.09 -20.34
CA ARG A 123 25.21 -20.23 -19.61
C ARG A 123 25.70 -19.90 -18.18
N ASN A 124 25.79 -18.62 -17.81
CA ASN A 124 26.33 -18.14 -16.53
C ASN A 124 25.27 -17.46 -15.63
N GLY A 125 23.97 -17.62 -15.90
CA GLY A 125 22.88 -17.03 -15.09
C GLY A 125 22.73 -15.51 -15.22
N ARG A 126 23.49 -14.87 -16.12
CA ARG A 126 23.31 -13.45 -16.48
C ARG A 126 22.09 -13.32 -17.38
N ILE A 127 21.22 -12.35 -17.07
CA ILE A 127 20.24 -11.86 -18.04
C ILE A 127 21.02 -11.11 -19.11
N PHE A 128 21.26 -11.78 -20.24
CA PHE A 128 21.70 -11.07 -21.44
C PHE A 128 20.49 -10.32 -21.96
N CYS A 129 20.62 -9.00 -22.10
CA CYS A 129 19.76 -8.27 -23.00
C CYS A 129 19.98 -8.91 -24.38
N GLY A 130 19.07 -9.81 -24.79
CA GLY A 130 18.92 -10.12 -26.20
C GLY A 130 18.78 -8.80 -26.95
N LYS A 131 19.13 -8.77 -28.23
CA LYS A 131 19.19 -7.56 -29.07
C LYS A 131 17.96 -6.62 -29.01
N ASP A 132 16.86 -7.03 -28.36
CA ASP A 132 15.57 -6.33 -28.31
C ASP A 132 15.15 -5.75 -26.93
N ILE A 133 15.92 -5.92 -25.84
CA ILE A 133 15.67 -5.17 -24.58
C ILE A 133 16.81 -4.18 -24.37
N SER A 134 16.57 -2.91 -24.68
CA SER A 134 17.52 -1.87 -24.34
C SER A 134 17.65 -1.80 -22.81
N THR A 135 18.89 -1.77 -22.32
CA THR A 135 19.24 -1.54 -20.90
C THR A 135 18.53 -0.31 -20.32
N THR A 136 18.17 0.66 -21.16
CA THR A 136 17.40 1.85 -20.81
C THR A 136 15.98 1.55 -20.30
N LYS A 137 15.33 0.47 -20.75
CA LYS A 137 13.97 0.11 -20.30
C LYS A 137 13.95 -0.50 -18.89
N LEU A 138 15.00 -1.24 -18.54
CA LEU A 138 15.16 -1.86 -17.22
C LEU A 138 15.50 -0.84 -16.12
N LEU A 139 16.02 0.31 -16.53
CA LEU A 139 16.45 1.41 -15.68
C LEU A 139 15.48 2.59 -15.72
N GLN A 140 14.28 2.41 -16.30
CA GLN A 140 13.28 3.46 -16.42
C GLN A 140 12.93 4.07 -15.05
N HIS A 141 12.61 5.36 -15.07
CA HIS A 141 12.28 6.21 -13.92
C HIS A 141 13.46 6.64 -13.04
N TRP A 142 14.66 6.12 -13.28
CA TRP A 142 15.87 6.55 -12.58
C TRP A 142 16.68 7.54 -13.42
N ASP A 143 17.19 8.59 -12.77
CA ASP A 143 18.25 9.43 -13.31
C ASP A 143 19.60 8.82 -12.93
N ILE A 144 20.48 8.59 -13.90
CA ILE A 144 21.59 7.63 -13.80
C ILE A 144 22.91 8.26 -14.22
N LYS A 145 23.96 7.96 -13.46
CA LYS A 145 25.35 8.17 -13.83
C LYS A 145 26.09 6.83 -13.83
N ASN A 146 26.80 6.55 -14.91
CA ASN A 146 27.54 5.31 -15.10
C ASN A 146 29.03 5.54 -14.85
N GLY A 147 29.60 4.75 -13.94
CA GLY A 147 31.04 4.51 -13.88
C GLY A 147 31.38 3.14 -14.51
N GLY A 148 32.59 2.99 -15.05
CA GLY A 148 33.02 1.75 -15.71
C GLY A 148 32.07 1.29 -16.81
N ASP A 149 31.67 0.02 -16.79
CA ASP A 149 30.74 -0.60 -17.74
C ASP A 149 29.25 -0.32 -17.40
N GLY A 150 29.00 0.60 -16.47
CA GLY A 150 27.69 1.11 -16.09
C GLY A 150 26.80 0.12 -15.31
N TRP A 151 25.56 0.56 -15.08
CA TRP A 151 24.52 -0.25 -14.43
C TRP A 151 24.08 -1.42 -15.33
N ALA A 152 23.69 -2.51 -14.69
CA ALA A 152 22.88 -3.56 -15.29
C ALA A 152 21.79 -4.05 -14.34
N VAL A 153 20.92 -4.91 -14.84
CA VAL A 153 19.96 -5.66 -14.04
C VAL A 153 20.26 -7.14 -14.18
N GLU A 154 20.30 -7.86 -13.06
CA GLU A 154 20.44 -9.32 -13.04
C GLU A 154 19.43 -9.96 -12.10
N ARG A 155 19.27 -11.29 -12.18
CA ARG A 155 18.46 -12.03 -11.21
C ARG A 155 19.14 -12.01 -9.85
N SER A 156 18.36 -11.80 -8.81
CA SER A 156 18.87 -11.95 -7.45
C SER A 156 19.28 -13.40 -7.22
N ARG A 157 20.49 -13.60 -6.69
CA ARG A 157 21.02 -14.95 -6.43
C ARG A 157 20.58 -15.52 -5.09
N VAL A 158 20.26 -14.63 -4.16
CA VAL A 158 19.87 -14.93 -2.78
C VAL A 158 18.55 -14.19 -2.52
N ALA A 159 17.62 -14.85 -1.84
CA ALA A 159 16.38 -14.21 -1.38
C ALA A 159 16.70 -13.11 -0.36
N LEU A 160 15.84 -12.10 -0.27
CA LEU A 160 15.91 -11.14 0.83
C LEU A 160 15.30 -11.80 2.07
N GLU A 161 15.70 -11.38 3.26
CA GLU A 161 15.14 -11.93 4.51
C GLU A 161 13.63 -11.70 4.60
N ASP A 162 13.13 -10.59 4.04
CA ASP A 162 11.71 -10.20 4.03
C ASP A 162 10.93 -10.68 2.79
N GLY A 163 11.52 -11.53 1.94
CA GLY A 163 10.88 -12.09 0.74
C GLY A 163 11.76 -12.06 -0.51
N GLU A 164 11.19 -12.44 -1.66
CA GLU A 164 11.96 -12.49 -2.91
C GLU A 164 11.91 -11.15 -3.67
N SER A 165 13.08 -10.63 -4.04
CA SER A 165 13.18 -9.68 -5.15
C SER A 165 13.73 -10.44 -6.36
N PRO A 166 12.97 -10.62 -7.45
CA PRO A 166 13.41 -11.47 -8.57
C PRO A 166 14.65 -10.92 -9.28
N THR A 167 14.87 -9.60 -9.19
CA THR A 167 15.97 -8.91 -9.84
C THR A 167 16.62 -7.86 -8.94
N CYS A 168 17.83 -7.45 -9.29
CA CYS A 168 18.58 -6.38 -8.66
C CYS A 168 19.34 -5.56 -9.70
N PHE A 169 19.68 -4.32 -9.35
CA PHE A 169 20.61 -3.48 -10.10
C PHE A 169 22.04 -3.80 -9.68
N VAL A 170 22.98 -3.90 -10.62
CA VAL A 170 24.39 -4.19 -10.34
C VAL A 170 25.28 -3.10 -10.89
N THR A 171 26.23 -2.68 -10.07
CA THR A 171 27.21 -1.64 -10.38
C THR A 171 28.51 -2.21 -10.97
N SER A 172 29.32 -1.34 -11.57
CA SER A 172 30.59 -1.69 -12.20
C SER A 172 31.79 -1.38 -11.28
N TYR A 173 32.99 -1.26 -11.85
CA TYR A 173 34.24 -0.93 -11.15
C TYR A 173 34.41 0.58 -10.90
N GLY A 174 33.68 1.42 -11.64
CA GLY A 174 33.51 2.84 -11.34
C GLY A 174 32.24 3.10 -10.54
N TRP A 175 32.15 4.27 -9.89
CA TRP A 175 30.93 4.69 -9.19
C TRP A 175 29.74 4.77 -10.15
N CYS A 176 28.80 3.86 -9.97
CA CYS A 176 27.49 3.89 -10.60
C CYS A 176 26.51 4.50 -9.61
N GLU A 177 25.82 5.57 -10.01
CA GLU A 177 24.86 6.31 -9.19
C GLU A 177 23.50 6.32 -9.88
N LYS A 178 22.41 6.19 -9.10
CA LYS A 178 21.07 6.46 -9.61
C LYS A 178 20.20 7.14 -8.56
N GLN A 179 19.31 8.01 -9.02
CA GLN A 179 18.44 8.81 -8.15
C GLN A 179 17.01 8.93 -8.68
N GLN A 180 16.07 9.17 -7.74
CA GLN A 180 14.69 9.55 -8.01
C GLN A 180 14.29 10.72 -7.11
N ILE A 181 13.49 11.65 -7.66
CA ILE A 181 12.86 12.75 -6.91
C ILE A 181 11.36 12.49 -6.89
N ILE A 182 10.82 12.23 -5.70
CA ILE A 182 9.41 11.93 -5.46
C ILE A 182 8.70 13.22 -5.05
N ASP A 183 7.62 13.56 -5.74
CA ASP A 183 6.77 14.73 -5.46
C ASP A 183 5.61 14.33 -4.55
N LEU A 184 5.72 14.64 -3.26
CA LEU A 184 4.77 14.19 -2.25
C LEU A 184 3.35 14.74 -2.47
N VAL A 185 3.24 15.95 -3.05
CA VAL A 185 1.95 16.58 -3.34
C VAL A 185 1.28 15.88 -4.52
N LYS A 186 2.05 15.55 -5.58
CA LYS A 186 1.54 14.76 -6.71
C LYS A 186 1.16 13.34 -6.30
N GLU A 187 1.85 12.74 -5.35
CA GLU A 187 1.50 11.42 -4.79
C GLU A 187 0.21 11.44 -3.95
N GLY A 188 -0.36 12.62 -3.68
CA GLY A 188 -1.68 12.79 -3.08
C GLY A 188 -1.70 13.41 -1.69
N LEU A 189 -0.52 13.74 -1.13
CA LEU A 189 -0.43 14.47 0.12
C LEU A 189 -0.76 15.96 -0.09
N TRP A 190 -0.89 16.70 1.00
CA TRP A 190 -1.13 18.13 0.94
C TRP A 190 -0.27 18.88 1.94
N GLU A 191 -0.02 20.15 1.62
CA GLU A 191 0.94 21.02 2.29
C GLU A 191 0.74 21.08 3.80
N HIS A 192 -0.47 21.45 4.23
CA HIS A 192 -0.79 21.51 5.66
C HIS A 192 -0.52 20.18 6.40
N PHE A 193 -0.75 19.02 5.77
CA PHE A 193 -0.45 17.73 6.41
C PHE A 193 1.05 17.46 6.53
N LEU A 194 1.81 17.78 5.49
CA LEU A 194 3.27 17.67 5.52
C LEU A 194 3.87 18.64 6.54
N ASP A 195 3.33 19.85 6.65
CA ASP A 195 3.91 20.92 7.47
C ASP A 195 3.56 20.78 8.96
N VAL A 196 2.28 20.48 9.26
CA VAL A 196 1.77 20.45 10.63
C VAL A 196 1.83 19.06 11.23
N HIS A 197 1.40 18.03 10.49
CA HIS A 197 1.30 16.68 11.03
C HIS A 197 2.57 15.87 10.82
N GLN A 198 3.38 16.22 9.81
CA GLN A 198 4.69 15.61 9.54
C GLN A 198 4.64 14.07 9.59
N PRO A 199 3.83 13.42 8.73
CA PRO A 199 3.70 11.96 8.70
C PRO A 199 5.06 11.28 8.56
N PRO A 200 5.30 10.13 9.23
CA PRO A 200 6.56 9.42 9.11
C PRO A 200 6.84 9.03 7.66
N ILE A 201 8.03 9.39 7.18
CA ILE A 201 8.54 9.01 5.87
C ILE A 201 9.56 7.90 6.10
N CYS A 202 9.15 6.66 5.88
CA CYS A 202 10.00 5.49 6.01
C CYS A 202 10.71 5.24 4.70
N ILE A 203 12.01 4.99 4.78
CA ILE A 203 12.82 4.59 3.64
C ILE A 203 13.47 3.25 3.94
N SER A 204 13.66 2.45 2.89
CA SER A 204 14.49 1.26 2.97
C SER A 204 15.21 1.01 1.65
N ASP A 205 16.31 0.28 1.73
CA ASP A 205 17.04 -0.20 0.57
C ASP A 205 17.77 -1.49 0.91
N TRP A 206 17.99 -2.34 -0.08
CA TRP A 206 18.74 -3.59 0.11
C TRP A 206 19.99 -3.57 -0.75
N TYR A 207 21.13 -3.86 -0.14
CA TYR A 207 22.41 -3.94 -0.84
C TYR A 207 23.15 -5.24 -0.52
N GLY A 208 23.97 -5.71 -1.45
CA GLY A 208 24.76 -6.93 -1.29
C GLY A 208 25.92 -6.98 -2.27
N GLY A 209 26.76 -8.01 -2.14
CA GLY A 209 27.92 -8.25 -2.99
C GLY A 209 27.86 -9.58 -3.73
N ARG A 210 28.91 -9.86 -4.49
CA ARG A 210 29.21 -11.21 -5.01
C ARG A 210 30.15 -11.92 -4.07
N HIS A 211 30.14 -13.26 -4.03
CA HIS A 211 31.06 -14.01 -3.18
C HIS A 211 32.50 -13.70 -3.58
N ASP A 212 32.79 -13.70 -4.87
CA ASP A 212 34.14 -13.58 -5.42
C ASP A 212 34.62 -12.14 -5.61
N CYS A 213 33.87 -11.11 -5.18
CA CYS A 213 34.32 -9.72 -5.29
C CYS A 213 33.76 -8.85 -4.16
N GLY A 214 34.63 -8.06 -3.55
CA GLY A 214 34.20 -7.03 -2.61
C GLY A 214 33.58 -5.82 -3.33
N CYS A 215 32.81 -5.03 -2.59
CA CYS A 215 32.14 -3.85 -3.13
C CYS A 215 31.87 -2.77 -2.08
N VAL A 216 31.63 -1.55 -2.55
CA VAL A 216 31.23 -0.40 -1.74
C VAL A 216 29.83 0.04 -2.12
N TYR A 217 29.02 0.36 -1.12
CA TYR A 217 27.65 0.85 -1.26
C TYR A 217 27.48 2.16 -0.48
N SER A 218 26.64 3.07 -0.98
CA SER A 218 26.29 4.31 -0.31
C SER A 218 24.85 4.71 -0.63
N LEU A 219 24.10 5.14 0.39
CA LEU A 219 22.74 5.65 0.29
C LEU A 219 22.68 7.07 0.84
N LYS A 220 21.97 7.94 0.14
CA LYS A 220 21.61 9.29 0.59
C LYS A 220 20.16 9.58 0.25
N VAL A 221 19.38 9.91 1.27
CA VAL A 221 18.00 10.36 1.12
C VAL A 221 17.84 11.73 1.73
N GLN A 222 17.26 12.66 0.98
CA GLN A 222 17.05 14.05 1.40
C GLN A 222 15.57 14.41 1.32
N LEU A 223 15.06 15.07 2.36
CA LEU A 223 13.77 15.76 2.32
C LEU A 223 14.00 17.19 1.84
N LEU A 224 13.35 17.58 0.75
CA LEU A 224 13.60 18.85 0.07
C LEU A 224 12.38 19.77 0.14
N ALA A 225 12.66 21.08 0.15
CA ALA A 225 11.66 22.12 0.03
C ALA A 225 11.09 22.23 -1.40
N VAL A 226 10.16 23.16 -1.60
CA VAL A 226 9.44 23.35 -2.88
C VAL A 226 10.35 23.64 -4.08
N ASP A 227 11.52 24.25 -3.84
CA ASP A 227 12.51 24.60 -4.87
C ASP A 227 13.35 23.40 -5.35
N LYS A 228 13.23 22.23 -4.69
CA LYS A 228 14.06 21.02 -4.90
C LYS A 228 15.56 21.23 -4.66
N ILE A 229 15.95 22.35 -4.04
CA ILE A 229 17.33 22.72 -3.76
C ILE A 229 17.57 22.69 -2.26
N ALA A 230 16.73 23.37 -1.47
CA ALA A 230 16.90 23.43 -0.03
C ALA A 230 16.65 22.07 0.62
N VAL A 231 17.67 21.57 1.34
CA VAL A 231 17.63 20.32 2.09
C VAL A 231 17.16 20.60 3.51
N LEU A 232 16.02 20.03 3.89
CA LEU A 232 15.40 20.22 5.20
C LEU A 232 15.81 19.13 6.20
N GLN A 233 16.00 17.91 5.71
CA GLN A 233 16.57 16.77 6.43
C GLN A 233 17.37 15.89 5.47
N GLU A 234 18.38 15.23 5.99
CA GLU A 234 19.20 14.26 5.25
C GLU A 234 19.47 13.03 6.11
N PHE A 235 19.34 11.87 5.48
CA PHE A 235 19.88 10.61 5.97
C PHE A 235 20.92 10.12 4.97
N ALA A 236 22.14 9.84 5.42
CA ALA A 236 23.21 9.32 4.59
C ALA A 236 23.94 8.20 5.33
N ILE A 237 24.27 7.14 4.60
CA ILE A 237 25.06 6.02 5.13
C ILE A 237 26.00 5.49 4.05
N THR A 238 27.20 5.15 4.46
CA THR A 238 28.17 4.38 3.66
C THR A 238 28.70 3.31 4.60
N PRO A 239 28.08 2.12 4.64
CA PRO A 239 28.53 1.03 5.49
C PRO A 239 29.96 0.61 5.15
N ASP A 240 30.59 -0.16 6.04
CA ASP A 240 31.88 -0.76 5.74
C ASP A 240 31.80 -1.58 4.44
N PRO A 241 32.85 -1.53 3.59
CA PRO A 241 32.87 -2.28 2.35
C PRO A 241 32.63 -3.78 2.58
N ILE A 242 31.81 -4.39 1.72
CA ILE A 242 31.64 -5.84 1.73
C ILE A 242 32.96 -6.44 1.21
N PRO A 243 33.62 -7.33 1.97
CA PRO A 243 34.88 -7.92 1.56
C PRO A 243 34.67 -8.95 0.44
N GLN A 244 35.76 -9.29 -0.26
CA GLN A 244 35.77 -10.50 -1.08
C GLN A 244 35.60 -11.73 -0.19
N TRP A 245 35.02 -12.80 -0.75
CA TRP A 245 34.70 -14.06 -0.06
C TRP A 245 33.61 -13.92 1.01
N ASN A 246 32.64 -13.02 0.78
CA ASN A 246 31.46 -12.81 1.63
C ASN A 246 30.36 -13.87 1.36
N ASP A 247 29.28 -13.87 2.15
CA ASP A 247 28.20 -14.85 2.06
C ASP A 247 27.11 -14.54 1.01
N GLU A 248 27.33 -13.55 0.14
CA GLU A 248 26.38 -13.02 -0.87
C GLU A 248 25.05 -12.51 -0.31
N LYS A 249 24.92 -12.36 1.01
CA LYS A 249 23.65 -11.91 1.59
C LYS A 249 23.40 -10.45 1.32
N TYR A 250 22.12 -10.13 1.24
CA TYR A 250 21.67 -8.75 1.23
C TYR A 250 21.53 -8.24 2.67
N THR A 251 21.96 -7.00 2.88
CA THR A 251 21.73 -6.24 4.10
C THR A 251 20.69 -5.16 3.81
N GLN A 252 19.71 -5.02 4.70
CA GLN A 252 18.75 -3.93 4.64
C GLN A 252 19.29 -2.70 5.37
N VAL A 253 19.16 -1.53 4.74
CA VAL A 253 19.20 -0.24 5.43
C VAL A 253 17.78 0.28 5.53
N SER A 254 17.40 0.80 6.70
CA SER A 254 16.13 1.52 6.86
C SER A 254 16.31 2.77 7.71
N HIS A 255 15.48 3.78 7.45
CA HIS A 255 15.42 5.00 8.23
C HIS A 255 13.98 5.54 8.24
N GLU A 256 13.64 6.32 9.26
CA GLU A 256 12.33 6.93 9.39
C GLU A 256 12.49 8.40 9.78
N PHE A 257 12.15 9.30 8.84
CA PHE A 257 12.11 10.72 9.13
C PHE A 257 10.86 11.05 9.96
N ARG A 258 11.07 11.73 11.09
CA ARG A 258 10.02 12.29 11.97
C ARG A 258 10.43 13.67 12.41
N GLY A 259 9.45 14.54 12.69
CA GLY A 259 9.74 15.87 13.23
C GLY A 259 10.64 16.68 12.30
N TYR A 260 10.49 16.50 10.98
CA TYR A 260 11.38 17.07 9.96
C TYR A 260 11.18 18.57 9.70
N GLY A 261 10.26 19.20 10.43
CA GLY A 261 9.92 20.61 10.25
C GLY A 261 8.99 20.85 9.05
N PRO A 262 8.42 22.06 8.93
CA PRO A 262 7.57 22.40 7.81
C PRO A 262 8.37 22.60 6.50
N GLY A 263 7.68 22.54 5.37
CA GLY A 263 8.22 22.90 4.06
C GLY A 263 8.60 21.72 3.17
N VAL A 264 8.59 20.48 3.68
CA VAL A 264 8.92 19.29 2.89
C VAL A 264 7.91 19.10 1.77
N ARG A 265 8.40 19.00 0.53
CA ARG A 265 7.59 18.75 -0.68
C ARG A 265 8.12 17.59 -1.52
N TYR A 266 9.40 17.29 -1.42
CA TYR A 266 10.01 16.20 -2.19
C TYR A 266 10.89 15.29 -1.33
N VAL A 267 11.03 14.05 -1.79
CA VAL A 267 12.04 13.10 -1.31
C VAL A 267 13.00 12.83 -2.45
N LYS A 268 14.29 13.14 -2.26
CA LYS A 268 15.35 12.75 -3.19
C LYS A 268 16.03 11.49 -2.66
N PHE A 269 15.83 10.38 -3.35
CA PHE A 269 16.40 9.08 -3.01
C PHE A 269 17.55 8.77 -3.97
N MET A 270 18.78 8.67 -3.47
CA MET A 270 19.97 8.37 -4.27
C MET A 270 20.75 7.25 -3.62
N HIS A 271 21.14 6.25 -4.41
CA HIS A 271 22.17 5.31 -3.99
C HIS A 271 23.24 5.15 -5.07
N LYS A 272 24.37 4.58 -4.65
CA LYS A 272 25.48 4.29 -5.54
C LYS A 272 26.31 3.13 -5.03
N GLY A 273 27.08 2.55 -5.94
CA GLY A 273 28.04 1.52 -5.60
C GLY A 273 29.13 1.36 -6.65
N LYS A 274 30.14 0.58 -6.28
CA LYS A 274 31.22 0.13 -7.16
C LYS A 274 31.85 -1.13 -6.58
N ASP A 275 32.67 -1.81 -7.37
CA ASP A 275 33.53 -2.88 -6.83
C ASP A 275 34.73 -2.33 -6.03
N SER A 276 35.43 -3.24 -5.34
CA SER A 276 36.70 -2.94 -4.67
C SER A 276 37.93 -3.49 -5.39
N GLN A 277 37.75 -4.32 -6.42
CA GLN A 277 38.83 -5.03 -7.13
C GLN A 277 39.20 -4.40 -8.47
N PHE A 278 38.44 -3.40 -8.93
CA PHE A 278 38.61 -2.75 -10.22
C PHE A 278 38.52 -3.73 -11.40
N TRP A 279 37.63 -4.72 -11.31
CA TRP A 279 37.48 -5.77 -12.30
C TRP A 279 36.52 -5.36 -13.40
N LYS A 280 36.99 -5.43 -14.65
CA LYS A 280 36.17 -5.12 -15.82
C LYS A 280 34.88 -5.95 -15.81
N GLY A 281 33.74 -5.28 -16.00
CA GLY A 281 32.40 -5.86 -15.91
C GLY A 281 31.57 -5.28 -14.76
N ARG A 282 30.61 -6.07 -14.27
CA ARG A 282 29.66 -5.69 -13.21
C ARG A 282 29.87 -6.58 -11.99
N TYR A 283 30.85 -6.20 -11.18
CA TYR A 283 31.26 -6.89 -9.96
C TYR A 283 31.01 -6.05 -8.70
N GLY A 284 30.44 -4.85 -8.85
CA GLY A 284 30.16 -3.95 -7.74
C GLY A 284 28.93 -4.34 -6.94
N ALA A 285 28.50 -3.42 -6.08
CA ALA A 285 27.31 -3.61 -5.25
C ALA A 285 26.06 -3.94 -6.08
N ARG A 286 25.29 -4.88 -5.55
CA ARG A 286 23.94 -5.24 -5.98
C ARG A 286 22.94 -4.48 -5.12
N ILE A 287 21.96 -3.82 -5.72
CA ILE A 287 21.01 -2.98 -4.98
C ILE A 287 19.60 -3.22 -5.51
N THR A 288 18.62 -3.38 -4.61
CA THR A 288 17.25 -3.71 -4.98
C THR A 288 16.23 -3.35 -3.91
N ASN A 289 14.94 -3.49 -4.24
CA ASN A 289 13.82 -3.35 -3.33
C ASN A 289 13.84 -2.01 -2.54
N SER A 290 14.31 -0.95 -3.21
CA SER A 290 14.34 0.41 -2.69
C SER A 290 12.92 0.89 -2.40
N SER A 291 12.69 1.52 -1.26
CA SER A 291 11.35 2.01 -0.90
C SER A 291 11.33 3.36 -0.21
N VAL A 292 10.25 4.09 -0.48
CA VAL A 292 9.81 5.28 0.27
C VAL A 292 8.32 5.09 0.54
N ILE A 293 7.96 5.02 1.83
CA ILE A 293 6.59 4.73 2.27
C ILE A 293 6.15 5.78 3.29
N ILE A 294 4.98 6.36 3.07
CA ILE A 294 4.37 7.32 4.00
C ILE A 294 3.44 6.55 4.93
N LYS A 295 3.75 6.56 6.23
CA LYS A 295 2.93 5.89 7.24
C LYS A 295 1.89 6.83 7.82
N THR A 296 0.76 6.25 8.23
CA THR A 296 -0.30 6.96 8.95
C THR A 296 -0.24 6.72 10.45
N SER A 297 0.52 5.73 10.95
CA SER A 297 0.59 5.45 12.38
C SER A 297 1.47 6.46 13.14
N PHE A 298 0.84 7.44 13.76
CA PHE A 298 1.46 8.26 14.79
C PHE A 298 1.42 7.46 16.10
N LYS A 299 2.58 7.19 16.73
CA LYS A 299 2.71 6.28 17.91
C LYS A 299 1.66 6.49 19.02
N LYS A 300 1.03 7.67 19.12
CA LYS A 300 -0.06 7.99 20.07
C LYS A 300 -1.34 7.14 19.93
N PHE A 301 -1.59 6.47 18.80
CA PHE A 301 -2.88 5.78 18.57
C PHE A 301 -2.85 4.25 18.71
N LEU A 302 -1.69 3.61 18.71
CA LEU A 302 -1.59 2.16 18.98
C LEU A 302 -2.12 1.82 20.39
N LEU A 303 -2.07 2.77 21.32
CA LEU A 303 -2.67 2.65 22.65
C LEU A 303 -4.21 2.77 22.64
N LYS A 304 -4.81 3.46 21.65
CA LYS A 304 -6.27 3.56 21.49
C LYS A 304 -6.88 2.39 20.72
N LEU A 305 -6.16 1.82 19.76
CA LEU A 305 -6.62 0.64 18.99
C LEU A 305 -6.58 -0.66 19.79
N ASN A 306 -5.78 -0.73 20.86
CA ASN A 306 -5.78 -1.85 21.80
C ASN A 306 -6.87 -1.73 22.88
N GLN A 307 -7.71 -0.70 22.85
CA GLN A 307 -8.91 -0.67 23.68
C GLN A 307 -10.04 -1.42 22.97
N PRO A 308 -10.69 -2.40 23.63
CA PRO A 308 -11.80 -3.12 23.02
C PRO A 308 -12.91 -2.15 22.64
N ASN A 309 -13.32 -2.17 21.37
CA ASN A 309 -14.43 -1.35 20.88
C ASN A 309 -15.72 -1.74 21.64
N PRO A 310 -16.37 -0.82 22.37
CA PRO A 310 -17.59 -1.13 23.14
C PRO A 310 -18.77 -1.55 22.27
N TYR A 311 -18.72 -1.34 20.94
CA TYR A 311 -19.78 -1.69 19.99
C TYR A 311 -19.50 -2.99 19.21
N ILE A 312 -18.35 -3.65 19.39
CA ILE A 312 -18.05 -4.97 18.78
C ILE A 312 -18.13 -6.06 19.87
N LYS A 313 -19.20 -6.05 20.66
CA LYS A 313 -19.58 -7.20 21.52
C LYS A 313 -20.69 -8.07 20.95
N ALA A 314 -21.30 -7.70 19.81
CA ALA A 314 -22.50 -8.36 19.30
C ALA A 314 -22.31 -9.28 18.07
N GLN A 315 -21.10 -9.43 17.52
CA GLN A 315 -20.90 -10.24 16.29
C GLN A 315 -19.90 -11.41 16.40
N ASN A 316 -19.35 -11.68 17.59
CA ASN A 316 -18.38 -12.76 17.79
C ASN A 316 -18.94 -14.02 18.45
N TYR A 317 -20.26 -14.18 18.53
CA TYR A 317 -20.88 -15.39 19.11
C TYR A 317 -21.19 -16.52 18.10
N ASP A 318 -21.02 -16.29 16.79
CA ASP A 318 -21.45 -17.28 15.79
C ASP A 318 -20.33 -17.91 14.94
N TYR A 319 -19.16 -17.26 14.84
CA TYR A 319 -18.05 -17.81 14.02
C TYR A 319 -17.29 -18.98 14.67
N LYS A 320 -17.40 -19.18 15.99
CA LYS A 320 -16.75 -20.30 16.70
C LYS A 320 -17.58 -21.59 16.75
N LYS A 321 -18.87 -21.56 16.35
CA LYS A 321 -19.73 -22.76 16.30
C LYS A 321 -19.69 -23.51 14.97
N MET A 322 -19.14 -22.92 13.91
CA MET A 322 -19.12 -23.53 12.56
C MET A 322 -17.80 -24.24 12.20
N LEU A 323 -16.82 -24.34 13.11
CA LEU A 323 -15.49 -24.90 12.81
C LEU A 323 -15.06 -26.08 13.71
N ASN A 324 -16.00 -26.80 14.33
CA ASN A 324 -15.61 -27.99 15.10
C ASN A 324 -16.58 -29.18 14.92
N PRO A 325 -16.44 -29.98 13.85
CA PRO A 325 -17.09 -31.27 13.74
C PRO A 325 -16.11 -32.34 14.25
N ASN A 326 -16.08 -32.59 15.56
CA ASN A 326 -15.59 -33.84 16.16
C ASN A 326 -15.70 -33.77 17.69
N TYR A 327 -16.84 -34.17 18.23
CA TYR A 327 -16.93 -34.74 19.58
C TYR A 327 -18.13 -35.69 19.63
N ASN A 328 -17.94 -36.88 19.05
CA ASN A 328 -18.74 -38.06 19.36
C ASN A 328 -17.97 -38.87 20.41
N SER A 329 -18.40 -38.78 21.66
CA SER A 329 -18.11 -39.80 22.68
C SER A 329 -19.24 -39.81 23.70
N PHE A 330 -20.34 -40.47 23.33
CA PHE A 330 -21.32 -40.97 24.29
C PHE A 330 -20.79 -42.28 24.87
N SER A 331 -20.24 -42.23 26.08
CA SER A 331 -20.08 -43.43 26.91
C SER A 331 -21.36 -43.62 27.73
N ASN A 332 -22.17 -44.59 27.30
CA ASN A 332 -23.30 -45.11 28.06
C ASN A 332 -22.78 -45.84 29.31
N ASN A 333 -23.27 -45.45 30.48
CA ASN A 333 -23.27 -46.27 31.69
C ASN A 333 -24.72 -46.61 32.04
N LYS A 334 -25.09 -47.89 31.89
CA LYS A 334 -26.19 -48.54 32.62
C LYS A 334 -25.85 -50.01 32.82
N ASP A 335 -25.62 -50.33 34.10
CA ASP A 335 -25.79 -51.57 34.85
C ASP A 335 -26.38 -52.81 34.17
N LYS A 336 -25.74 -53.96 34.43
CA LYS A 336 -26.32 -55.30 34.75
C LYS A 336 -25.16 -56.23 35.15
N LEU A 337 -25.04 -56.62 36.42
CA LEU A 337 -25.59 -57.85 37.05
C LEU A 337 -24.79 -59.13 36.73
N HIS A 338 -24.29 -59.71 37.82
CA HIS A 338 -23.59 -60.98 38.05
C HIS A 338 -22.07 -61.05 37.85
#